data_AF-A0A8J6NTK0-F1
#
_entry.id   AF-A0A8J6NTK0-F1
#
_cell.length_a   1.000
_cell.length_b   1.000
_cell.length_c   1.000
_cell.angle_alpha   90.00
_cell.angle_beta   90.00
_cell.angle_gamma   90.00
#
_symmetry.space_group_name_H-M   'P 1'
#
loop_
_entity.id
_entity.type
_entity.pdbx_description
1 polymer ?
#
loop_
_entity_poly.entity_id
_entity_poly.type
_entity_poly.pdbx_seq_one_letter_code
_entity_poly.pdbx_strand_id
1 'polypeptide(L)'
;MSLLQHIRHERAQQRRKQPLRRDVFNQISSLVRWYGLEENFLTVIESAEDYLAQTNLELHRFREKMPFEPPLFSLVTAEEYRLTKAIISKADNPYLQYAHSPEEIFLSRLLYRLNPALPAETLIRNHFETLLRLKRL
;
A
#
# COMPACT_ATOMS: atom_id res chain seq x y z
N MET A 1 16.31 42.23 -10.79
CA MET A 1 16.01 41.27 -9.70
C MET A 1 17.21 41.21 -8.79
N SER A 2 17.05 41.44 -7.49
CA SER A 2 18.14 41.25 -6.53
C SER A 2 18.30 39.76 -6.15
N LEU A 3 19.50 39.35 -5.73
CA LEU A 3 19.80 37.97 -5.30
C LEU A 3 18.81 37.47 -4.22
N LEU A 4 18.42 38.37 -3.31
CA LEU A 4 17.41 38.09 -2.28
C LEU A 4 16.01 37.80 -2.86
N GLN A 5 15.63 38.47 -3.95
CA GLN A 5 14.36 38.21 -4.63
C GLN A 5 14.40 36.86 -5.36
N HIS A 6 15.54 36.50 -5.95
CA HIS A 6 15.72 35.22 -6.63
C HIS A 6 15.61 34.04 -5.64
N ILE A 7 16.31 34.11 -4.51
CA ILE A 7 16.25 33.08 -3.45
C ILE A 7 14.84 32.94 -2.87
N ARG A 8 14.13 34.06 -2.68
CA ARG A 8 12.73 34.05 -2.20
C ARG A 8 11.78 33.41 -3.22
N HIS A 9 11.97 33.72 -4.50
CA HIS A 9 11.17 33.15 -5.59
C HIS A 9 11.43 31.65 -5.74
N GLU A 10 12.68 31.20 -5.73
CA GLU A 10 13.03 29.77 -5.77
C GLU A 10 12.44 29.02 -4.58
N ARG A 11 12.52 29.57 -3.36
CA ARG A 11 11.91 28.96 -2.19
C ARG A 11 10.38 28.91 -2.28
N ALA A 12 9.74 29.94 -2.82
CA ALA A 12 8.29 29.96 -3.03
C ALA A 12 7.84 28.96 -4.10
N GLN A 13 8.62 28.83 -5.18
CA GLN A 13 8.38 27.88 -6.27
C GLN A 13 8.66 26.45 -5.82
N GLN A 14 9.71 26.24 -5.02
CA GLN A 14 9.92 24.99 -4.31
C GLN A 14 8.77 24.73 -3.35
N ARG A 15 8.26 25.68 -2.56
CA ARG A 15 7.13 25.50 -1.63
C ARG A 15 5.78 25.22 -2.30
N ARG A 16 5.61 25.50 -3.59
CA ARG A 16 4.52 24.95 -4.43
C ARG A 16 4.72 23.44 -4.68
N LYS A 17 5.28 22.70 -3.70
CA LYS A 17 5.69 21.30 -3.77
C LYS A 17 4.51 20.43 -4.21
N GLN A 18 4.86 19.37 -4.94
CA GLN A 18 3.98 18.24 -5.23
C GLN A 18 3.14 17.86 -4.01
N PRO A 19 1.90 17.39 -4.20
CA PRO A 19 1.06 16.94 -3.08
C PRO A 19 1.85 15.94 -2.23
N LEU A 20 1.74 16.09 -0.90
CA LEU A 20 2.34 15.17 0.06
C LEU A 20 1.90 13.75 -0.33
N ARG A 21 2.85 12.95 -0.82
CA ARG A 21 2.59 11.56 -1.16
C ARG A 21 2.57 10.77 0.14
N ARG A 22 1.55 9.93 0.28
CA ARG A 22 1.46 8.98 1.38
C ARG A 22 2.61 7.98 1.23
N ASP A 23 3.37 7.78 2.30
CA ASP A 23 4.40 6.76 2.33
C ASP A 23 3.81 5.40 2.75
N VAL A 24 4.59 4.35 2.58
CA VAL A 24 4.18 2.99 2.95
C VAL A 24 3.88 2.88 4.44
N PHE A 25 4.58 3.63 5.29
CA PHE A 25 4.36 3.58 6.74
C PHE A 25 2.97 4.06 7.11
N ASN A 26 2.59 5.26 6.66
CA ASN A 26 1.27 5.84 6.93
C ASN A 26 0.14 5.01 6.30
N GLN A 27 0.39 4.40 5.14
CA GLN A 27 -0.58 3.50 4.52
C GLN A 27 -0.85 2.28 5.40
N ILE A 28 0.21 1.54 5.76
CA ILE A 28 0.08 0.29 6.51
C ILE A 28 -0.37 0.55 7.95
N SER A 29 0.15 1.58 8.61
CA SER A 29 -0.23 1.90 9.98
C SER A 29 -1.71 2.27 10.09
N SER A 30 -2.25 2.93 9.06
CA SER A 30 -3.67 3.25 9.00
C SER A 30 -4.52 2.00 8.77
N LEU A 31 -4.05 1.03 7.99
CA LEU A 31 -4.74 -0.26 7.83
C LEU A 31 -4.72 -1.06 9.14
N VAL A 32 -3.57 -1.11 9.83
CA VAL A 32 -3.44 -1.76 11.15
C VAL A 32 -4.49 -1.21 12.10
N ARG A 33 -4.57 0.12 12.22
CA ARG A 33 -5.52 0.77 13.11
C ARG A 33 -6.98 0.61 12.67
N TRP A 34 -7.26 0.81 11.37
CA TRP A 34 -8.63 0.79 10.86
C TRP A 34 -9.27 -0.59 10.97
N TYR A 35 -8.50 -1.64 10.71
CA TYR A 35 -8.96 -3.02 10.73
C TYR A 35 -8.69 -3.74 12.06
N GLY A 36 -8.06 -3.07 13.04
CA GLY A 36 -7.69 -3.69 14.31
C GLY A 36 -6.78 -4.90 14.13
N LEU A 37 -5.77 -4.78 13.25
CA LEU A 37 -4.85 -5.89 12.98
C LEU A 37 -3.99 -6.19 14.20
N GLU A 38 -3.80 -7.47 14.46
CA GLU A 38 -2.98 -7.98 15.57
C GLU A 38 -1.75 -8.75 15.03
N GLU A 39 -0.86 -9.18 15.93
CA GLU A 39 0.38 -9.88 15.56
C GLU A 39 0.13 -11.20 14.79
N ASN A 40 -1.00 -11.85 15.02
CA ASN A 40 -1.41 -13.05 14.28
C ASN A 40 -1.55 -12.80 12.76
N PHE A 41 -1.75 -11.56 12.33
CA PHE A 41 -1.81 -11.21 10.92
C PHE A 41 -0.47 -11.48 10.22
N LEU A 42 0.65 -11.47 10.95
CA LEU A 42 1.97 -11.78 10.39
C LEU A 42 2.07 -13.21 9.87
N THR A 43 1.35 -14.18 10.45
CA THR A 43 1.35 -15.56 9.94
C THR A 43 0.56 -15.67 8.64
N VAL A 44 -0.51 -14.88 8.51
CA VAL A 44 -1.33 -14.82 7.29
C VAL A 44 -0.53 -14.28 6.09
N ILE A 45 0.40 -13.34 6.33
CA ILE A 45 1.30 -12.82 5.29
C ILE A 45 2.23 -13.92 4.73
N GLU A 46 2.62 -14.91 5.54
CA GLU A 46 3.48 -16.01 5.09
C GLU A 46 2.74 -17.02 4.22
N SER A 47 1.48 -17.29 4.53
CA SER A 47 0.63 -18.27 3.84
C SER A 47 0.00 -17.73 2.54
N ALA A 48 0.49 -16.61 2.00
CA ALA A 48 -0.10 -15.98 0.81
C ALA A 48 -0.07 -16.88 -0.45
N GLU A 49 0.93 -17.76 -0.56
CA GLU A 49 1.01 -18.74 -1.65
C GLU A 49 -0.03 -19.86 -1.49
N ASP A 50 -0.26 -20.32 -0.25
CA ASP A 50 -1.24 -21.34 0.08
C ASP A 50 -2.67 -20.84 -0.17
N TYR A 51 -2.94 -19.56 0.08
CA TYR A 51 -4.23 -18.93 -0.20
C TYR A 51 -4.65 -19.09 -1.67
N LEU A 52 -3.72 -18.92 -2.62
CA LEU A 52 -4.03 -19.12 -4.03
C LEU A 52 -4.25 -20.58 -4.42
N ALA A 53 -3.56 -21.49 -3.74
CA ALA A 53 -3.69 -22.92 -4.00
C ALA A 53 -5.03 -23.46 -3.51
N GLN A 54 -5.55 -22.90 -2.41
CA GLN A 54 -6.84 -23.28 -1.82
C GLN A 54 -8.02 -22.55 -2.46
N THR A 55 -7.81 -21.33 -2.96
CA THR A 55 -8.88 -20.59 -3.62
C THR A 55 -9.00 -21.05 -5.07
N ASN A 56 -9.82 -22.07 -5.32
CA ASN A 56 -10.54 -22.18 -6.59
C ASN A 56 -11.40 -20.93 -6.69
N LEU A 57 -10.83 -19.85 -7.25
CA LEU A 57 -11.44 -18.53 -7.35
C LEU A 57 -12.69 -18.65 -8.23
N GLU A 58 -13.81 -19.05 -7.62
CA GLU A 58 -15.09 -19.08 -8.28
C GLU A 58 -15.34 -17.68 -8.82
N LEU A 59 -15.34 -17.63 -10.15
CA LEU A 59 -15.60 -16.47 -10.96
C LEU A 59 -16.90 -15.87 -10.45
N HIS A 60 -16.90 -14.64 -9.95
CA HIS A 60 -17.96 -13.64 -10.12
C HIS A 60 -17.50 -12.31 -9.50
N ARG A 61 -17.20 -11.35 -10.39
CA ARG A 61 -16.95 -9.89 -10.18
C ARG A 61 -15.49 -9.44 -10.07
N PHE A 62 -15.14 -8.51 -10.96
CA PHE A 62 -14.02 -7.59 -10.82
C PHE A 62 -14.26 -6.74 -9.58
N ARG A 63 -13.30 -6.70 -8.65
CA ARG A 63 -13.41 -5.89 -7.44
C ARG A 63 -12.66 -4.57 -7.66
N GLU A 64 -13.37 -3.47 -7.55
CA GLU A 64 -12.77 -2.13 -7.40
C GLU A 64 -12.25 -1.97 -5.97
N LYS A 65 -11.27 -1.09 -5.78
CA LYS A 65 -10.81 -0.77 -4.43
C LYS A 65 -11.89 -0.02 -3.68
N MET A 66 -12.12 -0.41 -2.43
CA MET A 66 -12.93 0.41 -1.55
C MET A 66 -12.21 1.75 -1.31
N PRO A 67 -12.97 2.87 -1.23
CA PRO A 67 -12.41 4.16 -0.85
C PRO A 67 -11.75 4.03 0.52
N PHE A 68 -10.44 4.21 0.57
CA PHE A 68 -9.66 4.23 1.80
C PHE A 68 -8.71 5.42 1.72
N GLU A 69 -8.96 6.44 2.53
CA GLU A 69 -8.14 7.63 2.59
C GLU A 69 -7.48 7.73 3.96
N PRO A 70 -6.28 7.17 4.13
CA PRO A 70 -5.58 7.29 5.39
C PRO A 70 -5.12 8.73 5.62
N PRO A 71 -4.96 9.14 6.89
CA PRO A 71 -4.41 10.44 7.24
C PRO A 71 -3.01 10.61 6.66
N LEU A 72 -2.62 11.86 6.36
CA LEU A 72 -1.29 12.18 5.84
C LEU A 72 -0.17 11.83 6.83
N PHE A 73 -0.47 11.89 8.13
CA PHE A 73 0.43 11.54 9.22
C PHE A 73 -0.35 10.68 10.22
N SER A 74 0.07 9.43 10.38
CA SER A 74 -0.57 8.49 11.28
C SER A 74 0.02 8.63 12.69
N LEU A 75 -0.82 8.95 13.66
CA LEU A 75 -0.47 8.91 15.08
C LEU A 75 -0.81 7.52 15.61
N VAL A 76 0.23 6.71 15.84
CA VAL A 76 0.10 5.32 16.27
C VAL A 76 0.68 5.07 17.66
N THR A 77 0.13 4.07 18.34
CA THR A 77 0.68 3.55 19.60
C THR A 77 2.01 2.83 19.36
N ALA A 78 2.75 2.54 20.44
CA ALA A 78 3.99 1.78 20.34
C ALA A 78 3.78 0.36 19.80
N GLU A 79 2.63 -0.24 20.10
CA GLU A 79 2.25 -1.57 19.61
C GLU A 79 1.94 -1.54 18.12
N GLU A 80 1.07 -0.63 17.69
CA GLU A 80 0.74 -0.40 16.28
C GLU A 80 2.00 -0.07 15.45
N TYR A 81 2.93 0.71 16.00
CA TYR A 81 4.21 1.00 15.37
C TYR A 81 5.04 -0.28 15.14
N ARG A 82 5.20 -1.12 16.17
CA ARG A 82 5.97 -2.38 16.07
C ARG A 82 5.35 -3.30 15.03
N LEU A 83 4.02 -3.49 15.08
CA LEU A 83 3.31 -4.32 14.13
C LEU A 83 3.42 -3.77 12.70
N THR A 84 3.26 -2.47 12.51
CA THR A 84 3.43 -1.81 11.21
C THR A 84 4.83 -2.08 10.64
N LYS A 85 5.87 -1.91 11.44
CA LYS A 85 7.26 -2.18 11.03
C LYS A 85 7.46 -3.65 10.68
N ALA A 86 6.88 -4.57 11.45
CA ALA A 86 6.93 -6.00 11.17
C ALA A 86 6.24 -6.35 9.85
N ILE A 87 5.03 -5.83 9.61
CA ILE A 87 4.28 -6.04 8.36
C ILE A 87 5.10 -5.54 7.16
N ILE A 88 5.60 -4.30 7.23
CA ILE A 88 6.40 -3.70 6.15
C ILE A 88 7.65 -4.54 5.88
N SER A 89 8.38 -4.93 6.92
CA SER A 89 9.58 -5.75 6.79
C SER A 89 9.31 -7.15 6.25
N LYS A 90 8.13 -7.71 6.52
CA LYS A 90 7.78 -9.09 6.15
C LYS A 90 7.24 -9.20 4.73
N ALA A 91 6.46 -8.22 4.31
CA ALA A 91 5.91 -8.16 2.97
C ALA A 91 6.90 -7.55 1.95
N ASP A 92 7.73 -6.60 2.39
CA ASP A 92 8.88 -6.00 1.70
C ASP A 92 8.74 -5.89 0.17
N ASN A 93 7.79 -5.07 -0.28
CA ASN A 93 7.60 -4.83 -1.72
C ASN A 93 7.05 -3.42 -2.01
N PRO A 94 7.31 -2.86 -3.21
CA PRO A 94 6.87 -1.52 -3.57
C PRO A 94 5.35 -1.34 -3.69
N TYR A 95 4.57 -2.42 -3.76
CA TYR A 95 3.12 -2.35 -3.97
C TYR A 95 2.36 -2.12 -2.67
N LEU A 96 2.99 -2.32 -1.50
CA LEU A 96 2.40 -2.09 -0.19
C LEU A 96 1.81 -0.69 -0.02
N GLN A 97 2.45 0.34 -0.59
CA GLN A 97 1.98 1.72 -0.51
C GLN A 97 0.62 1.94 -1.19
N TYR A 98 0.17 0.99 -2.03
CA TYR A 98 -1.12 1.06 -2.70
C TYR A 98 -2.17 0.15 -2.07
N ALA A 99 -1.86 -0.62 -1.03
CA ALA A 99 -2.82 -1.51 -0.38
C ALA A 99 -3.90 -0.72 0.36
N HIS A 100 -5.18 -1.04 0.13
CA HIS A 100 -6.36 -0.40 0.75
C HIS A 100 -7.10 -1.33 1.70
N SER A 101 -6.66 -2.59 1.82
CA SER A 101 -7.22 -3.55 2.76
C SER A 101 -6.14 -4.51 3.27
N PRO A 102 -6.38 -5.21 4.39
CA PRO A 102 -5.47 -6.25 4.87
C PRO A 102 -5.26 -7.33 3.80
N GLU A 103 -6.28 -7.61 2.99
CA GLU A 103 -6.16 -8.59 1.93
C GLU A 103 -5.13 -8.18 0.87
N GLU A 104 -5.11 -6.91 0.52
CA GLU A 104 -4.13 -6.40 -0.43
C GLU A 104 -2.70 -6.40 0.14
N ILE A 105 -2.52 -6.30 1.47
CA ILE A 105 -1.20 -6.44 2.09
C ILE A 105 -0.63 -7.82 1.77
N PHE A 106 -1.39 -8.90 1.98
CA PHE A 106 -0.89 -10.25 1.72
C PHE A 106 -0.72 -10.53 0.21
N LEU A 107 -1.63 -10.01 -0.64
CA LEU A 107 -1.55 -10.19 -2.10
C LEU A 107 -0.43 -9.37 -2.77
N SER A 108 0.02 -8.28 -2.14
CA SER A 108 0.98 -7.33 -2.71
C SER A 108 2.29 -7.99 -3.16
N ARG A 109 2.85 -8.85 -2.30
CA ARG A 109 4.14 -9.53 -2.52
C ARG A 109 4.06 -10.48 -3.70
N LEU A 110 2.99 -11.26 -3.75
CA LEU A 110 2.70 -12.18 -4.85
C LEU A 110 2.50 -11.43 -6.17
N LEU A 111 1.71 -10.36 -6.17
CA LEU A 111 1.46 -9.55 -7.36
C LEU A 111 2.75 -8.94 -7.88
N TYR A 112 3.60 -8.41 -6.99
CA TYR A 112 4.90 -7.88 -7.34
C TYR A 112 5.82 -8.93 -7.95
N ARG A 113 5.86 -10.14 -7.38
CA ARG A 113 6.66 -11.24 -7.93
C ARG A 113 6.24 -11.65 -9.35
N LEU A 114 4.94 -11.72 -9.61
CA LEU A 114 4.44 -12.12 -10.93
C LEU A 114 4.58 -10.98 -11.95
N ASN A 115 4.34 -9.74 -11.52
CA ASN A 115 4.30 -8.58 -12.40
C ASN A 115 4.91 -7.36 -11.70
N PRO A 116 6.25 -7.19 -11.72
CA PRO A 116 6.94 -6.12 -10.98
C PRO A 116 6.87 -4.73 -11.63
N ALA A 117 6.41 -4.65 -12.88
CA ALA A 117 6.38 -3.42 -13.69
C ALA A 117 4.95 -2.83 -13.84
N LEU A 118 4.05 -3.06 -12.88
CA LEU A 118 2.70 -2.50 -12.96
C LEU A 118 2.72 -0.98 -12.70
N PRO A 119 2.03 -0.18 -13.54
CA PRO A 119 1.91 1.26 -13.32
C PRO A 119 1.17 1.57 -12.01
N ALA A 120 1.58 2.64 -11.33
CA ALA A 120 0.96 3.10 -10.10
C ALA A 120 -0.54 3.37 -10.27
N GLU A 121 -0.95 3.92 -11.42
CA GLU A 121 -2.35 4.21 -11.74
C GLU A 121 -3.21 2.93 -11.75
N THR A 122 -2.61 1.81 -12.19
CA THR A 122 -3.26 0.50 -12.22
C THR A 122 -3.41 -0.05 -10.81
N LEU A 123 -2.36 0.08 -9.99
CA LEU A 123 -2.32 -0.36 -8.59
C LEU A 123 -3.26 0.45 -7.68
N ILE A 124 -3.52 1.72 -8.00
CA ILE A 124 -4.44 2.59 -7.25
C ILE A 124 -5.89 2.23 -7.53
N ARG A 125 -6.24 1.92 -8.79
CA ARG A 125 -7.64 1.75 -9.21
C ARG A 125 -8.19 0.34 -8.96
N ASN A 126 -7.36 -0.68 -9.13
CA ASN A 126 -7.82 -2.06 -9.19
C ASN A 126 -7.42 -2.82 -7.94
N HIS A 127 -8.34 -3.62 -7.41
CA HIS A 127 -8.00 -4.52 -6.31
C HIS A 127 -6.87 -5.49 -6.72
N PHE A 128 -5.94 -5.80 -5.83
CA PHE A 128 -4.79 -6.66 -6.18
C PHE A 128 -5.18 -8.06 -6.63
N GLU A 129 -6.26 -8.62 -6.10
CA GLU A 129 -6.82 -9.88 -6.58
C GLU A 129 -7.24 -9.79 -8.06
N THR A 130 -7.88 -8.68 -8.46
CA THR A 130 -8.27 -8.43 -9.85
C THR A 130 -7.03 -8.38 -10.76
N LEU A 131 -5.96 -7.72 -10.31
CA LEU A 131 -4.71 -7.61 -11.08
C LEU A 131 -3.99 -8.95 -11.21
N LEU A 132 -3.98 -9.76 -10.14
CA LEU A 132 -3.44 -11.12 -10.17
C LEU A 132 -4.17 -12.00 -11.18
N ARG A 133 -5.49 -11.86 -11.31
CA ARG A 133 -6.29 -12.60 -12.30
C ARG A 133 -5.97 -12.16 -13.73
N LEU A 134 -5.95 -10.86 -14.00
CA LEU A 134 -5.74 -10.32 -15.35
C LEU A 134 -4.32 -10.56 -15.90
N LYS A 135 -3.34 -10.70 -15.02
CA LYS A 135 -1.92 -10.84 -15.40
C LYS A 135 -1.37 -12.27 -15.26
N ARG A 136 -2.24 -13.24 -14.97
CA ARG A 136 -1.96 -14.69 -15.02
C ARG A 136 -2.35 -15.32 -16.36
N LEU A 137 -3.05 -14.59 -17.23
CA LEU A 137 -3.28 -14.90 -18.64
C LEU A 137 -2.21 -14.20 -19.49
#